data_AF-X1VKK5-F1
#
_entry.id   AF-X1VKK5-F1
#
_cell.length_a   1.000
_cell.length_b   1.000
_cell.length_c   1.000
_cell.angle_alpha   90.00
_cell.angle_beta   90.00
_cell.angle_gamma   90.00
#
_symmetry.space_group_name_H-M   'P 1'
#
loop_
_entity.id
_entity.type
_entity.pdbx_description
1 polymer ?
#
loop_
_entity_poly.entity_id
_entity_poly.type
_entity_poly.pdbx_seq_one_letter_code
_entity_poly.pdbx_strand_id
1 'polypeptide(L)'
;MYRYIQSPQFTKGLNGYKKVIDDKSLNNFLKDLSNAPRSAKSAHYLQGAFAKFNIWSAHFKTRGSVFFTTLYLLCDDKLSSCSGSQKLCNTFIQKCEKPTQQIVFLEIAKDEPYKKLADFYT
;
A
#
# COMPACT_ATOMS: atom_id res chain seq x y z
N MET A 1 3.93 7.61 14.37
CA MET A 1 3.59 6.28 13.82
C MET A 1 2.29 6.45 13.05
N TYR A 2 2.27 6.08 11.78
CA TYR A 2 1.11 6.15 10.90
C TYR A 2 0.09 5.10 11.30
N ARG A 3 -1.19 5.47 11.32
CA ARG A 3 -2.27 4.49 11.41
C ARG A 3 -2.41 3.81 10.05
N TYR A 4 -2.43 2.49 10.00
CA TYR A 4 -2.75 1.81 8.74
C TYR A 4 -4.22 1.40 8.67
N ILE A 5 -4.73 1.37 7.44
CA ILE A 5 -6.08 0.92 7.09
C ILE A 5 -5.93 -0.05 5.92
N GLN A 6 -6.64 -1.17 5.98
CA GLN A 6 -6.69 -2.13 4.87
C GLN A 6 -7.91 -1.84 4.00
N SER A 7 -7.72 -1.78 2.68
CA SER A 7 -8.85 -1.79 1.74
C SER A 7 -9.50 -3.18 1.71
N PRO A 8 -10.79 -3.29 1.33
CA PRO A 8 -11.42 -4.60 1.13
C PRO A 8 -10.67 -5.49 0.14
N GLN A 9 -10.08 -4.89 -0.89
CA GLN A 9 -9.30 -5.58 -1.90
C GLN A 9 -7.99 -6.15 -1.31
N PHE A 10 -7.27 -5.34 -0.54
CA PHE A 10 -6.08 -5.79 0.18
C PHE A 10 -6.41 -6.93 1.16
N THR A 11 -7.49 -6.81 1.93
CA THR A 11 -7.96 -7.86 2.84
C THR A 11 -8.32 -9.15 2.07
N LYS A 12 -8.97 -9.04 0.91
CA LYS A 12 -9.27 -10.18 0.03
C LYS A 12 -7.98 -10.85 -0.46
N GLY A 13 -6.99 -10.07 -0.88
CA GLY A 13 -5.67 -10.56 -1.28
C GLY A 13 -4.97 -11.30 -0.14
N LEU A 14 -4.90 -10.71 1.05
CA LEU A 14 -4.34 -11.35 2.25
C LEU A 14 -5.00 -12.70 2.54
N ASN A 15 -6.34 -12.75 2.50
CA ASN A 15 -7.08 -13.98 2.72
C ASN A 15 -6.77 -15.05 1.66
N GLY A 16 -6.56 -14.64 0.40
CA GLY A 16 -6.12 -15.52 -0.68
C GLY A 16 -4.74 -16.14 -0.44
N TYR A 17 -3.86 -15.43 0.27
CA TYR A 17 -2.48 -15.85 0.55
C TYR A 17 -2.23 -16.32 1.98
N LYS A 18 -3.27 -16.51 2.82
CA LYS A 18 -3.13 -16.84 4.25
C LYS A 18 -2.30 -18.09 4.56
N LYS A 19 -2.17 -19.02 3.60
CA LYS A 19 -1.36 -20.23 3.76
C LYS A 19 0.14 -20.00 3.56
N VAL A 20 0.51 -18.88 2.96
CA VAL A 20 1.89 -18.55 2.53
C VAL A 20 2.42 -17.32 3.27
N ILE A 21 1.53 -16.38 3.61
CA ILE A 21 1.86 -15.23 4.44
C ILE A 21 1.89 -15.67 5.89
N ASP A 22 3.05 -15.57 6.53
CA ASP A 22 3.16 -15.75 7.98
C ASP A 22 2.93 -14.42 8.72
N ASP A 23 2.17 -14.49 9.82
CA ASP A 23 1.75 -13.30 10.59
C ASP A 23 2.94 -12.49 11.11
N LYS A 24 4.06 -13.14 11.42
CA LYS A 24 5.26 -12.46 11.92
C LYS A 24 5.86 -11.55 10.85
N SER A 25 6.04 -12.05 9.63
CA SER A 25 6.57 -11.27 8.51
C SER A 25 5.62 -10.14 8.14
N LEU A 26 4.31 -10.40 8.10
CA LEU A 26 3.30 -9.38 7.84
C LEU A 26 3.30 -8.29 8.92
N ASN A 27 3.29 -8.65 10.20
CA ASN A 27 3.28 -7.68 11.30
C ASN A 27 4.55 -6.84 11.36
N ASN A 28 5.72 -7.44 11.11
CA ASN A 28 6.98 -6.70 11.01
C ASN A 28 6.94 -5.70 9.85
N PHE A 29 6.48 -6.14 8.68
CA PHE A 29 6.32 -5.29 7.51
C PHE A 29 5.37 -4.11 7.77
N LEU A 30 4.19 -4.37 8.35
CA LEU A 30 3.22 -3.33 8.70
C LEU A 30 3.80 -2.34 9.73
N LYS A 31 4.56 -2.84 10.72
CA LYS A 31 5.21 -2.02 11.74
C LYS A 31 6.28 -1.12 11.12
N ASP A 32 7.16 -1.66 10.28
CA ASP A 32 8.23 -0.91 9.61
C ASP A 32 7.64 0.21 8.76
N LEU A 33 6.61 -0.08 7.96
CA LEU A 33 5.90 0.92 7.17
C LEU A 33 5.19 1.95 8.04
N SER A 34 4.55 1.55 9.14
CA SER A 34 3.88 2.50 10.03
C SER A 34 4.84 3.49 10.69
N ASN A 35 6.10 3.11 10.90
CA ASN A 35 7.10 3.99 11.50
C ASN A 35 7.74 4.92 10.47
N ALA A 36 8.01 4.41 9.28
CA ALA A 36 8.82 5.09 8.27
C ALA A 36 8.31 4.82 6.84
N PRO A 37 7.09 5.24 6.47
CA PRO A 37 6.48 4.82 5.20
C PRO A 37 7.18 5.33 3.96
N ARG A 38 7.99 6.39 4.07
CA ARG A 38 8.75 6.98 2.94
C ARG A 38 10.20 6.51 2.86
N SER A 39 10.76 6.04 3.98
CA SER A 39 12.17 5.65 4.10
C SER A 39 12.37 4.19 4.47
N ALA A 40 11.29 3.42 4.60
CA ALA A 40 11.35 1.97 4.66
C ALA A 40 12.12 1.47 3.44
N LYS A 41 13.14 0.63 3.68
CA LYS A 41 14.05 0.15 2.63
C LYS A 41 13.31 -0.49 1.44
N SER A 42 12.14 -1.07 1.69
CA SER A 42 11.34 -1.73 0.68
C SER A 42 10.32 -0.83 -0.02
N ALA A 43 10.21 0.44 0.36
CA ALA A 43 9.21 1.37 -0.15
C ALA A 43 9.75 2.21 -1.33
N HIS A 44 8.94 2.33 -2.38
CA HIS A 44 9.23 3.09 -3.58
C HIS A 44 8.03 3.91 -4.01
N TYR A 45 8.25 5.19 -4.25
CA TYR A 45 7.24 6.09 -4.77
C TYR A 45 6.92 5.79 -6.24
N LEU A 46 5.63 5.66 -6.58
CA LEU A 46 5.23 5.40 -7.96
C LEU A 46 5.15 6.69 -8.77
N GLN A 47 5.96 6.76 -9.83
CA GLN A 47 6.02 7.91 -10.73
C GLN A 47 4.97 7.82 -11.86
N GLY A 48 4.89 8.87 -12.69
CA GLY A 48 3.98 8.94 -13.84
C GLY A 48 2.55 9.27 -13.43
N ALA A 49 1.56 8.57 -14.00
CA ALA A 49 0.14 8.79 -13.73
C ALA A 49 -0.24 8.64 -12.25
N PHE A 50 0.57 7.90 -11.47
CA PHE A 50 0.38 7.64 -10.05
C PHE A 50 0.96 8.70 -9.11
N ALA A 51 1.88 9.55 -9.61
CA ALA A 51 2.55 10.55 -8.78
C ALA A 51 1.55 11.54 -8.16
N LYS A 52 0.50 11.91 -8.92
CA LYS A 52 -0.54 12.82 -8.40
C LYS A 52 -1.39 12.23 -7.26
N PHE A 53 -1.28 10.94 -6.98
CA PHE A 53 -2.07 10.25 -5.96
C PHE A 53 -1.25 9.84 -4.74
N ASN A 54 0.02 10.20 -4.63
CA ASN A 54 0.88 9.76 -3.52
C ASN A 54 0.84 8.24 -3.26
N ILE A 55 0.83 7.45 -4.34
CA ILE A 55 0.84 5.98 -4.25
C ILE A 55 2.27 5.48 -4.21
N TRP A 56 2.50 4.52 -3.33
CA TRP A 56 3.76 3.87 -3.11
C TRP A 56 3.60 2.37 -3.28
N SER A 57 4.71 1.72 -3.60
CA SER A 57 4.83 0.27 -3.56
C SER A 57 5.80 -0.10 -2.46
N ALA A 58 5.50 -1.16 -1.71
CA ALA A 58 6.46 -1.75 -0.80
C ALA A 58 6.45 -3.26 -0.87
N HIS A 59 7.61 -3.87 -0.68
CA HIS A 59 7.75 -5.32 -0.72
C HIS A 59 8.12 -5.93 0.63
N PHE A 60 7.72 -7.18 0.84
CA PHE A 60 8.21 -8.00 1.93
C PHE A 60 8.33 -9.46 1.50
N LYS A 61 9.09 -10.22 2.30
CA LYS A 61 9.42 -11.61 2.04
C LYS A 61 8.96 -12.46 3.22
N THR A 62 8.42 -13.65 2.94
CA THR A 62 7.98 -14.59 4.00
C THR A 62 8.96 -15.73 4.21
N ARG A 63 8.70 -16.58 5.21
CA ARG A 63 9.61 -17.67 5.65
C ARG A 63 9.97 -18.71 4.57
N GLY A 64 9.29 -18.73 3.42
CA GLY A 64 9.59 -19.59 2.27
C GLY A 64 10.28 -18.87 1.11
N SER A 65 10.82 -17.67 1.33
CA SER A 65 11.36 -16.79 0.29
C SER A 65 10.38 -16.29 -0.77
N VAL A 66 9.08 -16.38 -0.51
CA VAL A 66 8.06 -15.81 -1.37
C VAL A 66 8.04 -14.30 -1.22
N PHE A 67 8.07 -13.58 -2.35
CA PHE A 67 8.01 -12.13 -2.38
C PHE A 67 6.59 -11.64 -2.59
N PHE A 68 6.22 -10.60 -1.86
CA PHE A 68 4.96 -9.92 -2.02
C PHE A 68 5.20 -8.45 -2.29
N THR A 69 4.49 -7.92 -3.29
CA THR A 69 4.42 -6.49 -3.57
C THR A 69 3.09 -5.99 -3.05
N THR A 70 3.12 -4.90 -2.29
CA THR A 70 1.95 -4.20 -1.80
C THR A 70 1.89 -2.80 -2.40
N LEU A 71 0.69 -2.35 -2.72
CA LEU A 71 0.44 -0.95 -3.04
C LEU A 71 -0.21 -0.27 -1.85
N TYR A 72 0.22 0.94 -1.54
CA TYR A 72 -0.40 1.76 -0.51
C TYR A 72 -0.46 3.23 -0.90
N LEU A 73 -1.51 3.89 -0.45
CA LEU A 73 -1.65 5.33 -0.46
C LEU A 73 -1.10 5.88 0.86
N LEU A 74 -0.27 6.91 0.79
CA LEU A 74 0.18 7.63 1.96
C LEU A 74 -0.69 8.89 2.15
N CYS A 75 -1.52 8.90 3.19
CA CYS A 75 -2.22 10.10 3.64
C CYS A 75 -1.31 10.83 4.63
N ASP A 76 -0.83 12.02 4.27
CA ASP A 76 -0.18 12.97 5.18
C ASP A 76 -0.47 14.41 4.76
N ASP A 77 -0.12 15.36 5.64
CA ASP A 77 -0.40 16.79 5.46
C ASP A 77 0.18 17.38 4.16
N LYS A 78 1.03 16.64 3.43
CA LYS A 78 1.71 17.15 2.23
C LYS A 78 1.02 16.79 0.92
N LEU A 79 0.07 15.84 0.87
CA LEU A 79 -0.41 15.26 -0.40
C LEU A 79 -1.90 14.84 -0.40
N SER A 80 -2.75 15.54 0.35
CA SER A 80 -4.21 15.29 0.40
C SER A 80 -5.00 15.73 -0.85
N SER A 81 -4.34 16.12 -1.96
CA SER A 81 -5.06 16.60 -3.14
C SER A 81 -5.44 15.45 -4.07
N CYS A 82 -6.72 15.11 -4.03
CA CYS A 82 -7.41 14.18 -4.91
C CYS A 82 -7.53 14.67 -6.38
N SER A 83 -6.48 15.27 -6.95
CA SER A 83 -6.56 16.11 -8.15
C SER A 83 -6.37 15.35 -9.48
N GLY A 84 -6.90 14.12 -9.61
CA GLY A 84 -6.70 13.42 -10.89
C GLY A 84 -7.47 12.16 -11.24
N SER A 85 -8.32 11.59 -10.38
CA SER A 85 -9.26 10.53 -10.75
C SER A 85 -10.31 10.35 -9.66
N GLN A 86 -11.57 10.65 -10.01
CA GLN A 86 -12.71 10.54 -9.11
C GLN A 86 -12.94 9.10 -8.62
N LYS A 87 -12.50 8.09 -9.40
CA LYS A 87 -12.64 6.66 -9.06
C LYS A 87 -11.64 6.24 -7.99
N LEU A 88 -10.36 6.58 -8.13
CA LEU A 88 -9.35 6.34 -7.08
C LEU A 88 -9.69 7.13 -5.80
N CYS A 89 -10.18 8.36 -5.97
CA CYS A 89 -10.63 9.21 -4.88
C CYS A 89 -11.82 8.64 -4.10
N ASN A 90 -12.88 8.24 -4.80
CA ASN A 90 -14.09 7.69 -4.18
C ASN A 90 -13.86 6.29 -3.61
N THR A 91 -12.98 5.47 -4.22
CA THR A 91 -12.73 4.10 -3.76
C THR A 91 -11.70 4.01 -2.63
N PHE A 92 -10.70 4.90 -2.59
CA PHE A 92 -9.57 4.78 -1.66
C PHE A 92 -9.31 6.03 -0.79
N ILE A 93 -9.64 7.24 -1.26
CA ILE A 93 -9.23 8.52 -0.62
C ILE A 93 -10.30 9.09 0.32
N GLN A 94 -11.56 8.65 0.25
CA GLN A 94 -12.57 8.93 1.30
C GLN A 94 -12.14 8.48 2.71
N LYS A 95 -11.03 7.73 2.83
CA LYS A 95 -10.48 7.26 4.10
C LYS A 95 -9.34 8.10 4.67
N CYS A 96 -8.80 9.08 3.95
CA CYS A 96 -7.82 10.03 4.52
C CYS A 96 -8.54 11.06 5.42
N GLU A 97 -9.38 10.60 6.34
CA GLU A 97 -9.97 11.41 7.39
C GLU A 97 -8.95 11.59 8.52
N LYS A 98 -9.06 12.67 9.30
CA LYS A 98 -8.20 12.86 10.49
C LYS A 98 -8.18 11.57 11.34
N PRO A 99 -7.01 11.13 11.85
CA PRO A 99 -5.71 11.81 11.87
C PRO A 99 -5.01 11.84 10.52
N THR A 100 -4.21 12.88 10.29
CA THR A 100 -3.62 13.16 8.97
C THR A 100 -2.53 12.18 8.56
N GLN A 101 -1.93 11.41 9.48
CA GLN A 101 -0.89 10.41 9.18
C GLN A 101 -1.47 9.00 9.08
N GLN A 102 -1.83 8.59 7.85
CA GLN A 102 -2.36 7.24 7.58
C GLN A 102 -1.72 6.56 6.38
N ILE A 103 -1.71 5.23 6.40
CA ILE A 103 -1.33 4.37 5.28
C ILE A 103 -2.57 3.57 4.89
N VAL A 104 -3.05 3.74 3.67
CA VAL A 104 -4.16 2.93 3.15
C VAL A 104 -3.58 1.87 2.23
N PHE A 105 -3.54 0.63 2.69
CA PHE A 105 -3.11 -0.52 1.88
C PHE A 105 -4.19 -0.85 0.84
N LEU A 106 -3.81 -0.81 -0.43
CA LEU A 106 -4.71 -0.90 -1.57
C LEU A 106 -4.80 -2.32 -2.10
N GLU A 107 -3.63 -2.96 -2.32
CA GLU A 107 -3.53 -4.25 -3.00
C GLU A 107 -2.28 -5.03 -2.54
N ILE A 108 -2.33 -6.36 -2.65
CA ILE A 108 -1.19 -7.25 -2.43
C ILE A 108 -1.15 -8.33 -3.51
N ALA A 109 0.02 -8.55 -4.10
CA ALA A 109 0.21 -9.65 -5.02
C ALA A 109 1.55 -10.36 -4.80
N LYS A 110 1.54 -11.64 -5.11
CA LYS A 110 2.70 -12.53 -5.00
C LYS A 110 3.55 -12.43 -6.27
N ASP A 111 4.85 -12.22 -6.10
CA ASP A 111 5.87 -12.22 -7.16
C ASP A 111 5.54 -11.30 -8.36
N GLU A 112 4.68 -10.31 -8.16
CA GLU A 112 4.19 -9.39 -9.19
C GLU A 112 4.99 -8.07 -9.16
N PRO A 113 5.53 -7.61 -10.29
CA PRO A 113 6.18 -6.30 -10.37
C PRO A 113 5.14 -5.18 -10.19
N TYR A 114 5.52 -4.12 -9.49
CA TYR A 114 4.63 -2.98 -9.21
C TYR A 114 4.02 -2.36 -10.48
N LYS A 115 4.72 -2.42 -11.63
CA LYS A 115 4.24 -1.88 -12.91
C LYS A 115 2.93 -2.56 -13.35
N LYS A 116 2.83 -3.88 -13.23
CA LYS A 116 1.61 -4.62 -13.58
C LYS A 116 0.44 -4.31 -12.64
N LEU A 117 0.73 -4.17 -11.34
CA LEU A 117 -0.27 -3.75 -10.35
C LEU A 117 -0.75 -2.33 -10.61
N ALA A 118 0.16 -1.43 -10.98
CA ALA A 118 -0.15 -0.05 -11.34
C ALA A 118 -1.02 0.00 -12.60
N ASP A 119 -0.68 -0.74 -13.66
CA ASP A 119 -1.45 -0.79 -14.92
C ASP A 119 -2.92 -1.21 -14.72
N PHE A 120 -3.25 -2.00 -13.68
CA PHE A 120 -4.65 -2.34 -13.34
C PHE A 120 -5.51 -1.14 -12.92
N TYR A 121 -4.88 -0.07 -12.43
CA TYR A 121 -5.55 1.12 -11.89
C TYR A 121 -5.51 2.35 -12.82
N THR A 122 -4.92 2.23 -14.01
CA THR A 122 -4.96 3.20 -15.13
C THR A 122 -6.00 2.81 -16.16
#